data_AF-A0ABD2WID9-F1
#
_entry.id   AF-A0ABD2WID9-F1
#
_cell.length_a   1.000
_cell.length_b   1.000
_cell.length_c   1.000
_cell.angle_alpha   90.00
_cell.angle_beta   90.00
_cell.angle_gamma   90.00
#
_symmetry.space_group_name_H-M   'P 1'
#
loop_
_entity.id
_entity.type
_entity.pdbx_description
1 polymer ?
#
loop_
_entity_poly.entity_id
_entity_poly.type
_entity_poly.pdbx_seq_one_letter_code
_entity_poly.pdbx_strand_id
1 'polypeptide(L)'
;MLDTAGAILERIICDRLEFITESPEGLSDQQYSFQKGRSTIDAIKSVIATAREAIADKRWNRGTKKYCAVVTLDVKNAFNSARWNNIHAVLRQMRAPDYLLRIISSYLSAKGLLWGPYCGTSCTTPFYASTLEAT
;
A
#
# COMPACT_ATOMS: atom_id res chain seq x y z
N MET A 1 10.52 -15.57 11.41
CA MET A 1 11.61 -15.29 10.44
C MET A 1 11.32 -16.13 9.22
N LEU A 2 11.24 -15.56 8.02
CA LEU A 2 11.09 -16.38 6.81
C LEU A 2 12.38 -17.14 6.56
N ASP A 3 12.25 -18.37 6.09
CA ASP A 3 13.36 -19.16 5.59
C ASP A 3 13.81 -18.65 4.21
N THR A 4 14.92 -19.16 3.70
CA THR A 4 15.47 -18.75 2.40
C THR A 4 14.46 -18.93 1.27
N ALA A 5 13.68 -20.01 1.28
CA ALA A 5 12.65 -20.26 0.27
C ALA A 5 11.52 -19.22 0.36
N GLY A 6 11.06 -18.89 1.57
CA GLY A 6 10.08 -17.83 1.80
C GLY A 6 10.54 -16.46 1.30
N ALA A 7 11.79 -16.09 1.56
CA ALA A 7 12.34 -14.82 1.07
C ALA A 7 12.43 -14.76 -0.47
N ILE A 8 12.78 -15.87 -1.12
CA ILE A 8 12.80 -15.97 -2.59
C ILE A 8 11.37 -15.85 -3.14
N LEU A 9 10.41 -16.53 -2.54
CA LEU A 9 9.01 -16.45 -2.97
C LEU A 9 8.47 -15.02 -2.82
N GLU A 10 8.74 -14.35 -1.70
CA GLU A 10 8.38 -12.95 -1.50
C GLU A 10 8.98 -12.06 -2.59
N ARG A 11 10.25 -12.26 -2.93
CA ARG A 11 10.89 -11.49 -4.01
C ARG A 11 10.19 -11.68 -5.36
N ILE A 12 9.84 -12.92 -5.71
CA ILE A 12 9.11 -13.23 -6.95
C ILE A 12 7.72 -12.58 -6.96
N ILE A 13 7.01 -12.60 -5.82
CA ILE A 13 5.70 -11.96 -5.68
C ILE A 13 5.83 -10.45 -5.85
N CYS A 14 6.82 -9.83 -5.20
CA CYS A 14 7.11 -8.40 -5.32
C CYS A 14 7.39 -8.00 -6.78
N ASP A 15 8.27 -8.72 -7.48
CA ASP A 15 8.60 -8.39 -8.87
C ASP A 15 7.36 -8.46 -9.80
N ARG A 16 6.45 -9.41 -9.54
CA ARG A 16 5.18 -9.51 -10.29
C ARG A 16 4.20 -8.39 -9.95
N LEU A 17 4.14 -8.00 -8.68
CA LEU A 17 3.31 -6.88 -8.24
C LEU A 17 3.82 -5.56 -8.80
N GLU A 18 5.13 -5.35 -8.83
CA GLU A 18 5.77 -4.18 -9.43
C GLU A 18 5.33 -4.02 -10.89
N PHE A 19 5.40 -5.10 -11.68
CA PHE A 19 4.93 -5.10 -13.07
C PHE A 19 3.46 -4.67 -13.22
N ILE A 20 2.59 -5.09 -12.29
CA ILE A 20 1.17 -4.71 -12.30
C ILE A 20 1.01 -3.24 -11.89
N THR A 21 1.74 -2.79 -10.88
CA THR A 21 1.64 -1.42 -10.38
C THR A 21 2.22 -0.36 -11.32
N GLU A 22 3.12 -0.75 -12.23
CA GLU A 22 3.67 0.10 -13.30
C GLU A 22 2.75 0.17 -14.54
N SER A 23 1.63 -0.56 -14.55
CA SER A 23 0.64 -0.47 -15.63
C SER A 23 -0.14 0.87 -15.62
N PRO A 24 -0.80 1.26 -16.72
CA PRO A 24 -1.61 2.49 -16.78
C PRO A 24 -2.73 2.55 -15.73
N GLU A 25 -3.28 1.39 -15.33
CA GLU A 25 -4.27 1.27 -14.27
C GLU A 25 -3.65 1.16 -12.85
N GLY A 26 -2.34 1.28 -12.75
CA GLY A 26 -1.52 1.09 -11.56
C GLY A 26 -1.45 2.30 -10.63
N LEU A 27 -0.23 2.65 -10.21
CA LEU A 27 -0.01 3.72 -9.23
C LEU A 27 -0.02 5.11 -9.86
N SER A 28 -0.36 6.12 -9.06
CA SER A 28 -0.32 7.52 -9.50
C SER A 28 1.10 7.99 -9.80
N ASP A 29 1.23 8.87 -10.80
CA ASP A 29 2.48 9.58 -11.10
C ASP A 29 2.96 10.51 -9.99
N GLN A 30 2.13 10.81 -8.99
CA GLN A 30 2.54 11.58 -7.81
C GLN A 30 2.92 10.70 -6.61
N GLN A 31 2.93 9.38 -6.79
CA GLN A 31 3.45 8.45 -5.80
C GLN A 31 4.93 8.21 -6.05
N TYR A 32 5.76 8.51 -5.04
CA TYR A 32 7.22 8.41 -5.13
C TYR A 32 7.80 7.34 -4.20
N SER A 33 6.99 6.85 -3.26
CA SER A 33 7.39 5.82 -2.30
C SER A 33 7.26 4.43 -2.92
N PHE A 34 8.25 3.57 -2.66
CA PHE A 34 8.26 2.16 -3.07
C PHE A 34 8.12 1.93 -4.58
N GLN A 35 8.49 2.92 -5.41
CA GLN A 35 8.54 2.78 -6.86
C GLN A 35 9.99 2.75 -7.35
N LYS A 36 10.27 1.89 -8.33
CA LYS A 36 11.59 1.84 -8.97
C LYS A 36 11.90 3.16 -9.64
N GLY A 37 13.13 3.64 -9.47
CA GLY A 37 13.59 4.88 -10.10
C GLY A 37 12.99 6.17 -9.53
N ARG A 38 12.19 6.11 -8.46
CA ARG A 38 11.67 7.29 -7.76
C ARG A 38 12.19 7.36 -6.34
N SER A 39 12.41 8.57 -5.87
CA SER A 39 12.98 8.83 -4.56
C SER A 39 12.20 9.89 -3.80
N THR A 40 12.45 9.98 -2.49
CA THR A 40 11.94 11.09 -1.66
C THR A 40 12.42 12.45 -2.17
N ILE A 41 13.58 12.52 -2.83
CA ILE A 41 14.09 13.74 -3.44
C ILE A 41 13.16 14.20 -4.56
N ASP A 42 12.65 13.28 -5.37
CA ASP A 42 11.73 13.60 -6.48
C ASP A 42 10.38 14.08 -5.96
N ALA A 43 9.90 13.49 -4.87
CA ALA A 43 8.71 13.98 -4.16
C ALA A 43 8.88 15.43 -3.70
N ILE A 44 10.00 15.74 -3.05
CA ILE A 44 10.30 17.10 -2.55
C ILE A 44 10.40 18.09 -3.73
N LYS A 45 11.08 17.71 -4.82
CA LYS A 45 11.18 18.55 -6.03
C LYS A 45 9.79 18.87 -6.60
N SER A 46 8.90 17.89 -6.66
CA SER A 46 7.53 18.04 -7.16
C SER A 46 6.73 19.06 -6.32
N VAL A 47 6.81 18.97 -4.99
CA VAL A 47 6.17 19.94 -4.08
C VAL A 47 6.74 21.35 -4.26
N ILE A 48 8.07 21.48 -4.37
CA ILE A 48 8.72 22.79 -4.57
C ILE A 48 8.31 23.41 -5.92
N ALA A 49 8.25 22.61 -6.98
CA ALA A 49 7.80 23.07 -8.30
C ALA A 49 6.36 23.60 -8.23
N THR A 50 5.45 22.81 -7.64
CA THR A 50 4.04 23.19 -7.45
C THR A 50 3.91 24.48 -6.63
N ALA A 51 4.68 24.61 -5.54
CA ALA A 51 4.67 25.81 -4.72
C ALA A 51 5.19 27.05 -5.48
N ARG A 52 6.23 26.89 -6.31
CA ARG A 52 6.78 27.96 -7.14
C ARG A 52 5.78 28.43 -8.19
N GLU A 53 5.12 27.50 -8.88
CA GLU A 53 4.08 27.83 -9.87
C GLU A 53 2.91 28.58 -9.23
N ALA A 54 2.44 28.13 -8.06
CA ALA A 54 1.33 28.76 -7.35
C ALA A 54 1.59 30.22 -6.95
N ILE A 55 2.87 30.60 -6.74
CA ILE A 55 3.28 31.96 -6.35
C ILE A 55 3.91 32.76 -7.49
N ALA A 56 4.07 32.19 -8.69
CA ALA A 56 4.73 32.82 -9.82
C ALA A 56 3.94 34.00 -10.41
N ASP A 57 2.62 34.06 -10.18
CA ASP A 57 1.79 35.15 -10.66
C ASP A 57 2.23 36.49 -10.07
N LYS A 58 2.65 37.38 -10.98
CA LYS A 58 3.03 38.75 -10.62
C LYS A 58 1.77 39.54 -10.30
N ARG A 59 1.76 40.11 -9.09
CA ARG A 59 0.82 41.15 -8.66
C ARG A 59 0.95 42.35 -9.61
N TRP A 60 0.05 42.46 -10.58
CA TRP A 60 -0.15 43.70 -11.32
C TRP A 60 -1.47 44.31 -10.88
N ASN A 61 -1.42 45.55 -10.39
CA ASN A 61 -2.55 46.43 -10.04
C ASN A 61 -3.75 45.76 -9.34
N ARG A 62 -3.76 45.78 -7.99
CA ARG A 62 -4.92 45.41 -7.13
C ARG A 62 -5.40 43.94 -7.21
N GLY A 63 -4.66 43.04 -7.85
CA GLY A 63 -4.99 41.60 -7.88
C GLY A 63 -4.90 40.87 -6.53
N THR A 64 -5.71 39.82 -6.37
CA THR A 64 -5.80 38.94 -5.20
C THR A 64 -4.49 38.18 -4.98
N LYS A 65 -3.96 38.20 -3.75
CA LYS A 65 -2.73 37.46 -3.39
C LYS A 65 -3.04 35.95 -3.34
N LYS A 66 -2.35 35.16 -4.15
CA LYS A 66 -2.40 33.69 -4.06
C LYS A 66 -1.50 33.23 -2.91
N TYR A 67 -2.02 32.32 -2.09
CA TYR A 67 -1.29 31.69 -1.00
C TYR A 67 -1.16 30.19 -1.28
N CYS A 68 0.02 29.64 -1.01
CA CYS A 68 0.27 28.21 -1.09
C CYS A 68 0.34 27.64 0.34
N ALA A 69 -0.41 26.58 0.60
CA ALA A 69 -0.35 25.83 1.85
C ALA A 69 -0.03 24.37 1.54
N VAL A 70 0.83 23.75 2.36
CA VAL A 70 1.13 22.33 2.28
C VAL A 70 0.48 21.66 3.48
N VAL A 71 -0.35 20.65 3.22
CA VAL A 71 -1.00 19.84 4.26
C VAL A 71 -0.32 18.48 4.27
N THR A 72 0.25 18.10 5.41
CA THR A 72 0.85 16.78 5.61
C THR A 72 -0.11 15.90 6.40
N LEU A 73 -0.27 14.65 5.95
CA LEU A 73 -1.10 13.63 6.59
C LEU A 73 -0.22 12.42 6.91
N ASP A 74 -0.22 11.99 8.16
CA ASP A 74 0.40 10.74 8.59
C ASP A 74 -0.68 9.79 9.13
N VAL A 75 -0.70 8.56 8.63
CA VAL A 75 -1.73 7.56 8.98
C VAL A 75 -1.19 6.66 10.07
N LYS A 76 -1.76 6.79 11.28
CA LYS A 76 -1.42 5.91 12.40
C LYS A 76 -1.62 4.45 12.01
N ASN A 77 -0.56 3.65 12.16
CA ASN A 77 -0.62 2.20 11.99
C ASN A 77 -1.09 1.74 10.59
N ALA A 78 -0.67 2.44 9.53
CA ALA A 78 -1.15 2.23 8.16
C ALA A 78 -1.10 0.77 7.67
N PHE A 79 0.01 0.05 7.94
CA PHE A 79 0.16 -1.34 7.47
C PHE A 79 -0.76 -2.34 8.18
N ASN A 80 -1.03 -2.14 9.46
CA ASN A 80 -1.91 -3.03 10.23
C ASN A 80 -3.39 -2.64 10.11
N SER A 81 -3.69 -1.42 9.65
CA SER A 81 -5.06 -0.92 9.50
C SER A 81 -5.62 -1.14 8.08
N ALA A 82 -4.78 -1.58 7.14
CA ALA A 82 -5.20 -1.86 5.77
C ALA A 82 -6.19 -3.03 5.71
N ARG A 83 -7.38 -2.79 5.16
CA ARG A 83 -8.43 -3.82 5.02
C ARG A 83 -8.15 -4.72 3.82
N TRP A 84 -8.18 -6.04 4.01
CA TRP A 84 -7.97 -7.02 2.92
C TRP A 84 -8.89 -6.83 1.73
N ASN A 85 -10.18 -6.59 1.97
CA ASN A 85 -11.15 -6.39 0.90
C ASN A 85 -10.78 -5.21 -0.01
N ASN A 86 -10.19 -4.15 0.55
CA ASN A 86 -9.75 -2.98 -0.22
C ASN A 86 -8.51 -3.33 -1.06
N ILE A 87 -7.53 -4.04 -0.48
CA ILE A 87 -6.35 -4.50 -1.21
C ILE A 87 -6.78 -5.40 -2.40
N HIS A 88 -7.71 -6.32 -2.16
CA HIS A 88 -8.26 -7.18 -3.21
C HIS A 88 -8.99 -6.41 -4.31
N ALA A 89 -9.82 -5.43 -3.94
CA ALA A 89 -10.55 -4.61 -4.89
C ALA A 89 -9.60 -3.82 -5.80
N VAL A 90 -8.58 -3.19 -5.21
CA VAL A 90 -7.58 -2.42 -5.96
C VAL A 90 -6.76 -3.32 -6.89
N LEU A 91 -6.30 -4.47 -6.42
CA LEU A 91 -5.54 -5.40 -7.27
C LEU A 91 -6.40 -5.95 -8.43
N ARG A 92 -7.70 -6.20 -8.22
CA ARG A 92 -8.61 -6.55 -9.33
C ARG A 92 -8.77 -5.42 -10.33
N GLN A 93 -8.88 -4.18 -9.87
CA GLN A 93 -8.95 -3.01 -10.73
C GLN A 93 -7.68 -2.86 -11.58
N MET A 94 -6.52 -3.14 -11.00
CA MET A 94 -5.22 -3.21 -11.71
C MET A 94 -5.07 -4.46 -12.59
N ARG A 95 -6.13 -5.26 -12.76
CA ARG A 95 -6.15 -6.51 -13.54
C ARG A 95 -5.10 -7.54 -13.10
N ALA A 96 -4.81 -7.59 -11.80
CA ALA A 96 -3.95 -8.63 -11.25
C ALA A 96 -4.56 -10.02 -11.50
N PRO A 97 -3.76 -11.01 -11.91
CA PRO A 97 -4.27 -12.35 -12.19
C PRO A 97 -4.75 -13.05 -10.91
N ASP A 98 -5.79 -13.88 -11.02
CA ASP A 98 -6.45 -14.51 -9.87
C ASP A 98 -5.51 -15.36 -9.00
N TYR A 99 -4.52 -16.01 -9.62
CA TYR A 99 -3.53 -16.79 -8.86
C TYR A 99 -2.73 -15.89 -7.91
N LEU A 100 -2.41 -14.66 -8.32
CA LEU A 100 -1.64 -13.71 -7.51
C LEU A 100 -2.50 -13.17 -6.36
N LEU A 101 -3.78 -12.90 -6.63
CA LEU A 101 -4.75 -12.54 -5.59
C LEU A 101 -4.84 -13.63 -4.53
N ARG A 102 -4.93 -14.90 -4.93
CA ARG A 102 -4.97 -16.05 -4.00
C ARG A 102 -3.70 -16.16 -3.14
N ILE A 103 -2.53 -15.98 -3.76
CA ILE A 103 -1.25 -15.99 -3.04
C ILE A 103 -1.21 -14.86 -2.00
N ILE A 104 -1.64 -13.65 -2.38
CA ILE A 104 -1.67 -12.49 -1.49
C ILE A 104 -2.65 -12.69 -0.34
N SER A 105 -3.85 -13.24 -0.60
CA SER A 105 -4.79 -13.60 0.47
C SER A 105 -4.14 -14.54 1.47
N SER A 106 -3.51 -15.60 0.99
CA SER A 106 -2.87 -16.61 1.83
C SER A 106 -1.69 -16.03 2.61
N TYR A 107 -0.88 -15.18 1.98
CA TYR A 107 0.26 -14.55 2.60
C TYR A 107 -0.17 -13.62 3.73
N LEU A 108 -1.18 -12.79 3.49
CA LEU A 108 -1.63 -11.84 4.49
C LEU A 108 -2.44 -12.51 5.60
N SER A 109 -3.23 -13.55 5.31
CA SER A 109 -3.95 -14.31 6.35
C SER A 109 -2.99 -15.01 7.33
N ALA A 110 -1.83 -15.47 6.85
CA ALA A 110 -0.80 -16.07 7.68
C ALA A 110 -0.09 -15.07 8.61
N LYS A 111 -0.24 -13.76 8.36
CA LYS A 111 0.34 -12.68 9.19
C LYS A 111 -0.61 -12.14 10.25
N GLY A 112 -1.80 -12.74 10.42
CA GLY A 112 -2.57 -12.56 11.65
C GLY A 112 -1.71 -13.01 12.83
N LEU A 113 -1.44 -12.10 13.77
CA LEU A 113 -0.66 -12.40 14.97
C LEU A 113 -1.26 -13.64 15.66
N LEU A 114 -0.54 -14.76 15.66
CA LEU A 114 -0.79 -15.84 16.61
C LEU A 114 -0.38 -15.32 17.99
N TRP A 115 -1.27 -14.58 18.66
CA TRP A 115 -1.17 -14.42 20.10
C TRP A 115 -1.75 -15.67 20.75
N GLY A 116 -0.97 -16.75 20.77
CA GLY A 116 -1.21 -17.86 21.68
C GLY A 116 -0.38 -17.62 22.95
N PRO A 117 -0.92 -17.82 24.16
CA PRO A 117 -0.04 -17.99 25.30
C PRO A 117 0.92 -19.13 24.96
N TYR A 118 2.21 -18.95 25.25
CA TYR A 118 3.13 -20.07 25.36
C TYR A 118 2.55 -21.01 26.44
N CYS A 119 1.71 -21.95 26.04
CA CYS A 119 1.30 -23.06 26.87
C CYS A 119 1.98 -24.29 26.28
N GLY A 120 3.00 -24.76 27.00
CA GLY A 120 3.56 -26.07 26.73
C GLY A 120 2.46 -27.11 26.74
N THR A 121 2.66 -28.13 25.91
CA THR A 121 1.92 -29.39 25.80
C THR A 121 0.58 -29.38 25.04
N SER A 122 0.67 -30.05 23.88
CA SER A 122 -0.33 -30.84 23.17
C SER A 122 -1.62 -30.19 22.68
N CYS A 123 -1.64 -29.99 21.36
CA CYS A 123 -2.74 -30.29 20.44
C CYS A 123 -4.07 -29.59 20.68
N THR A 124 -4.34 -28.54 19.90
CA THR A 124 -5.71 -28.28 19.42
C THR A 124 -5.70 -27.53 18.09
N THR A 125 -6.60 -27.95 17.20
CA THR A 125 -6.79 -27.51 15.82
C THR A 125 -7.19 -26.02 15.71
N PRO A 126 -6.90 -25.34 14.58
CA PRO A 126 -7.28 -23.94 14.41
C PRO A 126 -8.80 -23.78 14.33
N PHE A 127 -9.31 -22.87 15.14
CA PHE A 127 -10.71 -22.45 15.20
C PHE A 127 -11.05 -21.67 13.90
N TYR A 128 -11.75 -22.31 12.96
CA TYR A 128 -12.33 -21.64 11.81
C TYR A 128 -13.61 -20.95 12.28
N ALA A 129 -13.62 -19.62 12.36
CA ALA A 129 -14.83 -18.87 12.61
C ALA A 129 -15.75 -18.97 11.38
N SER A 130 -16.66 -19.94 11.38
CA SER A 130 -17.79 -19.99 10.45
C SER A 130 -18.86 -19.01 10.93
N THR A 131 -19.05 -17.91 10.22
CA THR A 131 -20.24 -17.07 10.34
C THR A 131 -21.41 -17.83 9.73
N LEU A 132 -22.32 -18.35 10.58
CA LEU A 132 -23.67 -18.73 10.17
C LEU A 132 -24.56 -17.51 10.40
N GLU A 133 -24.85 -16.77 9.33
CA GLU A 133 -26.13 -16.07 9.22
C GLU A 133 -27.10 -16.97 8.46
N ALA A 134 -28.14 -17.44 9.14
CA ALA A 134 -29.30 -18.05 8.52
C ALA A 134 -30.52 -17.76 9.41
N THR A 135 -31.53 -17.15 8.76
CA THR A 135 -32.88 -16.76 9.22
C THR A 135 -33.02 -15.55 10.13
#